data_AF-A0A136HHV4-F1
#
_entry.id   AF-A0A136HHV4-F1
#
_cell.length_a   1.000
_cell.length_b   1.000
_cell.length_c   1.000
_cell.angle_alpha   90.00
_cell.angle_beta   90.00
_cell.angle_gamma   90.00
#
_symmetry.space_group_name_H-M   'P 1'
#
loop_
_entity.id
_entity.type
_entity.pdbx_description
1 polymer ?
#
loop_
_entity_poly.entity_id
_entity_poly.type
_entity_poly.pdbx_seq_one_letter_code
_entity_poly.pdbx_strand_id
1 'polypeptide(L)'
;MGKYLGYEAGEMLNGLLIDCKIVKLESLEAFGDGWLLYVLSDEHGEFEITGPLTYVLGQASKPFMDKWKARKRDFKERLAGVMPS
;
A
#
# COMPACT_ATOMS: atom_id res chain seq x y z
N MET A 1 8.97 7.28 11.90
CA MET A 1 8.26 7.29 10.60
C MET A 1 6.76 7.16 10.87
N GLY A 2 5.92 7.99 10.26
CA GLY A 2 4.47 8.01 10.55
C GLY A 2 3.77 6.76 9.99
N LYS A 3 2.98 6.07 10.83
CA LYS A 3 2.15 4.93 10.42
C LYS A 3 0.78 5.43 9.97
N TYR A 4 0.27 4.90 8.86
CA TYR A 4 -1.11 5.11 8.44
C TYR A 4 -1.85 3.77 8.50
N LEU A 5 -2.95 3.70 9.25
CA LEU A 5 -3.72 2.46 9.47
C LEU A 5 -2.88 1.25 9.95
N GLY A 6 -1.78 1.50 10.67
CA GLY A 6 -0.88 0.46 11.17
C GLY A 6 0.18 -0.02 10.16
N TYR A 7 0.23 0.56 8.96
CA TYR A 7 1.23 0.29 7.94
C TYR A 7 2.17 1.49 7.74
N GLU A 8 3.44 1.20 7.50
CA GLU A 8 4.42 2.20 7.04
C GLU A 8 4.30 2.41 5.53
N ALA A 9 4.79 3.55 5.03
CA ALA A 9 4.74 3.88 3.61
C ALA A 9 5.34 2.78 2.71
N GLY A 10 6.44 2.17 3.15
CA GLY A 10 7.06 1.05 2.43
C GLY A 10 6.19 -0.21 2.39
N GLU A 11 5.48 -0.54 3.47
CA GLU A 11 4.54 -1.67 3.48
C GLU A 11 3.35 -1.40 2.55
N MET A 12 2.82 -0.18 2.53
CA MET A 12 1.73 0.21 1.64
C MET A 12 2.13 0.14 0.17
N LEU A 13 3.29 0.70 -0.18
CA LEU A 13 3.80 0.64 -1.55
C LEU A 13 4.03 -0.81 -1.99
N ASN A 14 4.63 -1.65 -1.14
CA ASN A 14 4.84 -3.06 -1.46
C ASN A 14 3.51 -3.81 -1.64
N GLY A 15 2.51 -3.55 -0.80
CA GLY A 15 1.18 -4.13 -0.96
C GLY A 15 0.53 -3.75 -2.30
N LEU A 16 0.62 -2.48 -2.71
CA LEU A 16 0.14 -2.02 -4.01
C LEU A 16 0.89 -2.71 -5.16
N LEU A 17 2.21 -2.85 -5.07
CA LEU A 17 3.02 -3.55 -6.09
C LEU A 17 2.65 -5.03 -6.24
N ILE A 18 2.12 -5.66 -5.19
CA ILE A 18 1.67 -7.05 -5.23
C ILE A 18 0.26 -7.18 -5.81
N ASP A 19 -0.66 -6.29 -5.43
CA ASP A 19 -2.09 -6.44 -5.76
C ASP A 19 -2.55 -5.62 -6.98
N CYS A 20 -1.74 -4.66 -7.44
CA CYS A 20 -2.03 -3.86 -8.62
C CYS A 20 -1.17 -4.34 -9.81
N LYS A 21 -1.78 -4.38 -10.99
CA LYS A 21 -1.11 -4.62 -12.27
C LYS A 21 -0.13 -3.50 -12.63
N ILE A 22 -0.52 -2.27 -12.33
CA ILE A 22 0.29 -1.08 -12.59
C ILE A 22 0.35 -0.28 -11.30
N VAL A 23 1.55 0.18 -10.96
CA VAL A 23 1.80 1.17 -9.93
C VAL A 23 2.80 2.17 -10.51
N LYS A 24 2.40 3.43 -10.63
CA LYS A 24 3.29 4.53 -11.02
C LYS A 24 3.27 5.57 -9.92
N LEU A 25 4.45 5.86 -9.38
CA LEU A 25 4.64 6.85 -8.34
C LEU A 25 5.66 7.87 -8.84
N GLU A 26 5.22 9.11 -9.01
CA GLU A 26 6.02 10.19 -9.58
C GLU A 26 6.13 11.34 -8.59
N SER A 27 7.34 11.89 -8.43
CA SER A 27 7.56 13.10 -7.63
C SER A 27 7.13 14.32 -8.46
N LEU A 28 6.36 15.21 -7.84
CA LEU A 28 5.91 16.45 -8.45
C LEU A 28 6.78 17.65 -8.05
N GLU A 29 8.02 17.42 -7.61
CA GLU A 29 8.96 18.47 -7.15
C GLU A 29 9.08 19.67 -8.12
N ALA A 30 8.93 19.45 -9.44
CA ALA A 30 8.93 20.52 -10.43
C ALA A 30 7.72 21.48 -10.34
N PHE A 31 6.64 21.08 -9.66
CA PHE A 31 5.37 21.79 -9.53
C PHE A 31 4.96 22.05 -8.06
N GLY A 32 5.76 21.62 -7.08
CA GLY A 32 5.55 21.78 -5.65
C GLY A 32 5.95 20.54 -4.84
N ASP A 33 5.75 20.55 -3.53
CA ASP A 33 5.98 19.38 -2.68
C ASP A 33 4.80 18.40 -2.79
N GLY A 34 5.00 17.30 -3.52
CA GLY A 34 3.93 16.31 -3.70
C GLY A 34 4.31 15.11 -4.54
N TRP A 35 3.39 14.15 -4.56
CA TRP A 35 3.50 12.91 -5.31
C TRP A 35 2.23 12.68 -6.11
N LEU A 36 2.38 12.15 -7.32
CA LEU A 36 1.31 11.58 -8.12
C LEU A 36 1.40 10.05 -8.01
N LEU A 37 0.29 9.41 -7.65
CA LEU A 37 0.18 7.95 -7.63
C LEU A 37 -0.94 7.53 -8.56
N TYR A 38 -0.60 6.68 -9.52
CA TYR A 38 -1.54 5.95 -10.37
C TYR A 38 -1.43 4.46 -10.09
N VAL A 39 -2.57 3.80 -9.90
CA VAL A 39 -2.65 2.34 -9.77
C VAL A 39 -3.76 1.76 -10.64
N LEU A 40 -3.53 0.55 -11.14
CA LEU A 40 -4.54 -0.26 -11.83
C LEU A 40 -4.57 -1.65 -11.20
N SER A 41 -5.73 -2.10 -10.75
CA SER A 41 -5.96 -3.45 -10.24
C SER A 41 -7.16 -4.10 -10.92
N ASP A 42 -7.20 -5.43 -10.95
CA ASP A 42 -8.37 -6.16 -11.47
C ASP A 42 -9.59 -6.02 -10.57
N GLU A 43 -9.37 -5.93 -9.26
CA GLU A 43 -10.44 -5.92 -8.25
C GLU A 43 -11.13 -4.56 -8.13
N HIS A 44 -10.40 -3.46 -8.34
CA HIS A 44 -10.89 -2.10 -8.07
C HIS A 44 -10.74 -1.13 -9.25
N GLY A 45 -10.18 -1.57 -10.38
CA GLY A 45 -9.97 -0.72 -11.55
C GLY A 45 -8.83 0.28 -11.37
N GLU A 46 -8.95 1.42 -12.04
CA GLU A 46 -7.96 2.50 -12.06
C GLU A 46 -8.21 3.52 -10.95
N PHE A 47 -7.13 4.02 -10.35
CA PHE A 47 -7.18 5.08 -9.35
C PHE A 47 -5.96 5.99 -9.49
N GLU A 48 -6.20 7.31 -9.47
CA GLU A 48 -5.17 8.34 -9.58
C GLU A 48 -5.39 9.41 -8.50
N ILE A 49 -4.32 9.81 -7.83
CA ILE A 49 -4.38 10.86 -6.82
C ILE A 49 -3.04 11.60 -6.66
N THR A 50 -3.12 12.88 -6.32
CA THR A 50 -1.97 13.71 -5.96
C THR A 50 -1.99 14.15 -4.49
N GLY A 51 -0.81 14.35 -3.91
CA GLY A 51 -0.67 14.87 -2.55
C GLY A 51 0.60 14.38 -1.85
N PRO A 52 0.70 14.55 -0.52
CA PRO A 52 1.83 14.02 0.25
C PRO A 52 1.95 12.50 0.12
N LEU A 53 3.17 11.96 0.16
CA LEU A 53 3.45 10.53 -0.08
C LEU A 53 2.58 9.58 0.76
N THR A 54 2.50 9.85 2.07
CA THR A 54 1.70 9.02 3.00
C THR A 54 0.20 9.12 2.73
N TYR A 55 -0.26 10.27 2.24
CA TYR A 55 -1.65 10.48 1.87
C TYR A 55 -2.01 9.70 0.60
N VAL A 56 -1.22 9.84 -0.48
CA VAL A 56 -1.52 9.15 -1.75
C VAL A 56 -1.48 7.64 -1.58
N LEU A 57 -0.46 7.11 -0.90
CA LEU A 57 -0.37 5.69 -0.57
C LEU A 57 -1.52 5.23 0.32
N GLY A 58 -1.86 6.01 1.34
CA GLY A 58 -2.97 5.71 2.25
C GLY A 58 -4.31 5.62 1.53
N GLN A 59 -4.60 6.52 0.59
CA GLN A 59 -5.84 6.51 -0.18
C GLN A 59 -5.89 5.31 -1.15
N ALA A 60 -4.83 5.09 -1.93
CA ALA A 60 -4.77 3.98 -2.88
C ALA A 60 -4.83 2.61 -2.19
N SER A 61 -4.30 2.50 -0.97
CA SER A 61 -4.23 1.23 -0.24
C SER A 61 -5.52 0.87 0.51
N LYS A 62 -6.43 1.83 0.75
CA LYS A 62 -7.67 1.61 1.53
C LYS A 62 -8.50 0.39 1.07
N PRO A 63 -8.77 0.18 -0.23
CA PRO A 63 -9.57 -0.95 -0.69
C PRO A 63 -8.95 -2.31 -0.33
N PHE A 64 -7.63 -2.38 -0.21
CA PHE A 64 -6.90 -3.63 0.03
C PHE A 64 -6.62 -3.91 1.51
N MET A 65 -6.92 -2.96 2.41
CA MET A 65 -6.51 -3.04 3.82
C MET A 65 -6.98 -4.32 4.52
N ASP A 66 -8.21 -4.76 4.26
CA ASP A 66 -8.74 -5.96 4.92
C ASP A 66 -8.11 -7.23 4.36
N LYS A 67 -7.82 -7.26 3.05
CA LYS A 67 -7.04 -8.33 2.40
C LYS A 67 -5.62 -8.42 2.97
N TRP A 68 -4.97 -7.28 3.21
CA TRP A 68 -3.61 -7.24 3.77
C TRP A 68 -3.57 -7.62 5.24
N LYS A 69 -4.56 -7.19 6.04
CA LYS A 69 -4.70 -7.63 7.44
C LYS A 69 -4.86 -9.15 7.53
N ALA A 70 -5.68 -9.74 6.67
CA ALA A 70 -5.86 -11.19 6.61
C ALA A 70 -4.53 -11.89 6.28
N ARG A 71 -3.81 -11.43 5.24
CA ARG A 71 -2.46 -11.95 4.90
C ARG A 71 -1.48 -11.87 6.07
N LYS A 72 -1.45 -10.75 6.79
CA LYS A 72 -0.55 -10.54 7.93
C LYS A 72 -0.88 -11.47 9.10
N ARG A 73 -2.18 -11.73 9.35
CA ARG A 73 -2.63 -12.70 10.35
C ARG A 73 -2.23 -14.12 9.97
N ASP A 74 -2.54 -14.55 8.76
CA ASP A 74 -2.28 -15.91 8.28
C ASP A 74 -0.76 -16.22 8.28
N PHE A 75 0.06 -15.23 7.91
CA PHE A 75 1.52 -15.35 7.98
C PHE A 75 2.02 -15.51 9.43
N LYS A 76 1.47 -14.75 10.37
CA LYS A 76 1.83 -14.85 11.79
C LYS A 76 1.44 -16.20 12.39
N GLU A 77 0.25 -16.72 12.06
CA GLU A 77 -0.21 -18.03 12.50
C GLU A 77 0.67 -19.16 11.96
N ARG A 78 1.07 -19.08 10.68
CA ARG A 78 2.01 -20.03 10.08
C ARG A 78 3.37 -20.03 10.77
N LEU A 79 3.93 -18.85 11.07
CA LEU A 79 5.20 -18.76 11.79
C LEU A 79 5.11 -19.32 13.22
N ALA A 80 4.00 -19.08 13.91
CA ALA A 80 3.76 -19.64 15.24
C ALA A 80 3.64 -21.17 15.24
N GLY A 81 3.11 -21.77 14.16
CA GLY A 81 3.03 -23.23 14.01
C GLY A 81 4.34 -23.91 13.58
N VAL A 82 5.31 -23.16 13.05
CA VAL A 82 6.60 -23.68 12.55
C VAL A 82 7.73 -23.59 13.58
N MET A 83 7.60 -22.73 14.61
CA MET A 83 8.54 -22.70 15.73
C MET A 83 8.03 -23.62 16.86
N PRO A 84 8.58 -24.83 17.05
CA PRO A 84 8.33 -25.57 18.28
C PRO A 84 8.87 -24.77 19.46
N SER A 85 8.10 -24.74 20.55
CA SER A 85 8.45 -24.10 21.82
C SER A 85 9.64 -24.80 22.50
#